data_AF-M7N8Z4-F1
#
_entry.id   AF-M7N8Z4-F1
#
_cell.length_a   1.000
_cell.length_b   1.000
_cell.length_c   1.000
_cell.angle_alpha   90.00
_cell.angle_beta   90.00
_cell.angle_gamma   90.00
#
_symmetry.space_group_name_H-M   'P 1'
#
loop_
_entity.id
_entity.type
_entity.pdbx_description
1 polymer ?
#
loop_
_entity_poly.entity_id
_entity_poly.type
_entity_poly.pdbx_seq_one_letter_code
_entity_poly.pdbx_strand_id
1 'polypeptide(L)'
;MIFYGTKATPVGVYKAERLKCQNCGEDNKVQFEVYARYFHLYWIPTFPLGKVAVSTCQHCKHALDHKQFGADQQYQYAYERVKGQTSTPKWHFAGLLLICSLLTWGVISNIQSGEEQQGYIAQPQAGDVYDVKSADGYYSTLRVSAIEGDVLHLQVNEYAVNKASATHTIDKAENYSEEFMEMTQAEIAEMFEKGEITRVKR
;
A
#
# COMPACT_ATOMS: atom_id res chain seq x y z
N MET A 1 -23.66 -3.24 2.10
CA MET A 1 -22.73 -4.39 2.05
C MET A 1 -21.57 -4.10 2.99
N ILE A 2 -21.13 -5.08 3.78
CA ILE A 2 -19.99 -4.92 4.68
C ILE A 2 -18.72 -5.35 3.92
N PHE A 3 -17.80 -4.41 3.69
CA PHE A 3 -16.60 -4.67 2.89
C PHE A 3 -15.40 -5.12 3.73
N TYR A 4 -15.48 -5.05 5.06
CA TYR A 4 -14.41 -5.48 5.96
C TYR A 4 -14.94 -6.42 7.05
N GLY A 5 -14.11 -7.31 7.57
CA GLY A 5 -14.55 -8.20 8.62
C GLY A 5 -13.61 -9.36 8.87
N THR A 6 -14.07 -10.29 9.71
CA THR A 6 -13.33 -11.51 10.00
C THR A 6 -14.04 -12.71 9.41
N LYS A 7 -13.30 -13.56 8.72
CA LYS A 7 -13.78 -14.84 8.20
C LYS A 7 -12.93 -15.97 8.75
N ALA A 8 -13.48 -17.18 8.67
CA ALA A 8 -12.80 -18.41 9.06
C ALA A 8 -12.88 -19.39 7.89
N THR A 9 -11.77 -20.05 7.58
CA THR A 9 -11.70 -21.11 6.56
C THR A 9 -11.38 -22.43 7.24
N PRO A 10 -12.10 -23.53 6.95
CA PRO A 10 -11.70 -24.85 7.42
C PRO A 10 -10.34 -25.22 6.83
N VAL A 11 -9.42 -25.67 7.68
CA VAL A 11 -8.03 -25.95 7.29
C VAL A 11 -7.58 -27.38 7.61
N GLY A 12 -8.30 -28.09 8.46
CA GLY A 12 -8.00 -29.49 8.73
C GLY A 12 -9.00 -30.15 9.67
N VAL A 13 -9.08 -31.48 9.59
CA VAL A 13 -9.86 -32.32 10.49
C VAL A 13 -8.93 -33.37 11.07
N TYR A 14 -8.90 -33.48 12.39
CA TYR A 14 -7.95 -34.32 13.12
C TYR A 14 -8.70 -35.19 14.12
N LYS A 15 -8.45 -36.51 14.12
CA LYS A 15 -9.02 -37.40 15.14
C LYS A 15 -8.25 -37.26 16.44
N ALA A 16 -8.96 -37.17 17.55
CA ALA A 16 -8.37 -37.16 18.88
C ALA A 16 -8.30 -38.60 19.40
N GLU A 17 -7.12 -39.19 19.29
CA GLU A 17 -6.83 -40.47 19.92
C GLU A 17 -6.77 -40.32 21.44
N ARG A 18 -7.28 -41.33 22.15
CA ARG A 18 -7.34 -41.46 23.61
C ARG A 18 -8.14 -40.33 24.29
N LEU A 19 -9.16 -39.81 23.61
CA LEU A 19 -10.04 -38.78 24.13
C LEU A 19 -11.48 -39.31 24.26
N LYS A 20 -12.02 -39.23 25.46
CA LYS A 20 -13.42 -39.60 25.76
C LYS A 20 -14.37 -38.43 25.53
N CYS A 21 -15.55 -38.71 25.00
CA CYS A 21 -16.58 -37.70 24.86
C CYS A 21 -17.16 -37.30 26.22
N GLN A 22 -17.18 -36.00 26.55
CA GLN A 22 -17.77 -35.50 27.80
C GLN A 22 -19.29 -35.73 27.92
N ASN A 23 -19.99 -35.94 26.80
CA ASN A 23 -21.45 -36.12 26.77
C ASN A 23 -21.89 -37.60 26.78
N CYS A 24 -21.21 -38.48 26.03
CA CYS A 24 -21.63 -39.89 25.90
C CYS A 24 -20.61 -40.92 26.40
N GLY A 25 -19.41 -40.49 26.85
CA GLY A 25 -18.38 -41.38 27.41
C GLY A 25 -17.63 -42.24 26.39
N GLU A 26 -18.06 -42.27 25.12
CA GLU A 26 -17.43 -43.07 24.07
C GLU A 26 -15.98 -42.62 23.80
N ASP A 27 -15.09 -43.60 23.61
CA ASP A 27 -13.65 -43.38 23.44
C ASP A 27 -13.27 -43.31 21.96
N ASN A 28 -12.26 -42.49 21.62
CA ASN A 28 -11.72 -42.34 20.27
C ASN A 28 -12.75 -41.92 19.20
N LYS A 29 -13.89 -41.34 19.59
CA LYS A 29 -14.90 -40.82 18.66
C LYS A 29 -14.88 -39.30 18.53
N VAL A 30 -13.99 -38.60 19.22
CA VAL A 30 -13.89 -37.14 19.13
C VAL A 30 -12.94 -36.75 17.99
N GLN A 31 -13.37 -35.79 17.16
CA GLN A 31 -12.51 -35.15 16.17
C GLN A 31 -12.46 -33.65 16.41
N PHE A 32 -11.38 -33.01 15.97
CA PHE A 32 -11.22 -31.57 15.96
C PHE A 32 -11.25 -31.05 14.54
N GLU A 33 -12.09 -30.07 14.29
CA GLU A 33 -12.13 -29.30 13.06
C GLU A 33 -11.44 -27.95 13.30
N VAL A 34 -10.36 -27.71 12.58
CA VAL A 34 -9.54 -26.52 12.74
C VAL A 34 -9.94 -25.49 11.67
N TYR A 35 -10.13 -24.26 12.12
CA TYR A 35 -10.48 -23.11 11.29
C TYR A 35 -9.42 -22.04 11.44
N ALA A 36 -8.87 -21.57 10.32
CA ALA A 36 -7.96 -20.44 10.30
C ALA A 36 -8.76 -19.16 10.07
N ARG A 37 -8.60 -18.19 10.97
CA ARG A 37 -9.26 -16.89 10.93
C ARG A 37 -8.37 -15.87 10.22
N TYR A 38 -8.99 -14.99 9.46
CA TYR A 38 -8.32 -13.86 8.80
C TYR A 38 -9.21 -12.64 8.81
N PHE A 39 -8.56 -11.47 8.83
CA PHE A 39 -9.21 -10.22 8.54
C PHE A 39 -9.23 -10.03 7.02
N HIS A 40 -10.35 -9.55 6.48
CA HIS A 40 -10.44 -9.17 5.08
C HIS A 40 -10.88 -7.72 4.95
N LEU A 41 -10.40 -7.08 3.88
CA LEU A 41 -10.82 -5.77 3.42
C LEU A 41 -11.15 -5.88 1.93
N TYR A 42 -12.33 -5.41 1.52
CA TYR A 42 -12.90 -5.61 0.19
C TYR A 42 -12.85 -7.06 -0.29
N TRP A 43 -13.23 -8.00 0.58
CA TRP A 43 -13.15 -9.46 0.35
C TRP A 43 -11.74 -10.03 0.13
N ILE A 44 -10.69 -9.20 0.19
CA ILE A 44 -9.29 -9.63 0.11
C ILE A 44 -8.79 -9.95 1.52
N PRO A 45 -8.35 -11.19 1.80
CA PRO A 45 -7.69 -11.54 3.05
C PRO A 45 -6.41 -10.73 3.24
N THR A 46 -6.36 -9.94 4.29
CA THR A 46 -5.26 -8.99 4.51
C THR A 46 -4.20 -9.57 5.41
N PHE A 47 -4.60 -10.15 6.54
CA PHE A 47 -3.69 -10.82 7.48
C PHE A 47 -4.43 -11.88 8.32
N PRO A 48 -3.73 -12.93 8.76
CA PRO A 48 -4.31 -13.95 9.63
C PRO A 48 -4.50 -13.43 11.06
N LEU A 49 -5.58 -13.85 11.70
CA LEU A 49 -5.92 -13.53 13.09
C LEU A 49 -5.63 -14.68 14.06
N GLY A 50 -5.29 -15.86 13.53
CA GLY A 50 -5.01 -17.05 14.32
C GLY A 50 -5.86 -18.25 13.89
N LYS A 51 -5.82 -19.30 14.69
CA LYS A 51 -6.54 -20.56 14.47
C LYS A 51 -7.42 -20.85 15.67
N VAL A 52 -8.59 -21.41 15.41
CA VAL A 52 -9.52 -21.95 16.40
C VAL A 52 -9.87 -23.37 16.00
N ALA A 53 -10.20 -24.22 16.95
CA ALA A 53 -10.65 -25.57 16.67
C ALA A 53 -11.92 -25.88 17.48
N VAL A 54 -12.82 -26.65 16.87
CA VAL A 54 -14.05 -27.13 17.50
C VAL A 54 -13.97 -28.65 17.58
N SER A 55 -14.18 -29.20 18.76
CA SER A 55 -14.26 -30.65 18.92
C SER A 55 -15.69 -31.11 18.63
N THR A 56 -15.84 -32.24 17.94
CA THR A 56 -17.14 -32.86 17.64
C THR A 56 -17.06 -34.36 17.85
N CYS A 57 -17.99 -34.93 18.61
CA CYS A 57 -18.12 -36.37 18.77
C CYS A 57 -18.81 -36.98 17.54
N GLN A 58 -18.20 -37.98 16.92
CA GLN A 58 -18.77 -38.69 15.78
C GLN A 58 -19.96 -39.57 16.13
N HIS A 59 -20.10 -39.98 17.40
CA HIS A 59 -21.20 -40.81 17.90
C HIS A 59 -22.44 -39.97 18.25
N CYS A 60 -22.35 -39.09 19.26
CA CYS A 60 -23.49 -38.31 19.74
C CYS A 60 -23.62 -36.91 19.12
N LYS A 61 -22.72 -36.52 18.21
CA LYS A 61 -22.68 -35.20 17.54
C LYS A 61 -22.55 -34.00 18.46
N HIS A 62 -22.22 -34.21 19.73
CA HIS A 62 -21.94 -33.14 20.67
C HIS A 62 -20.67 -32.39 20.25
N ALA A 63 -20.78 -31.07 20.12
CA ALA A 63 -19.70 -30.18 19.72
C ALA A 63 -19.33 -29.23 20.86
N LEU A 64 -18.03 -29.03 21.08
CA LEU A 64 -17.47 -28.14 22.10
C LEU A 64 -16.44 -27.22 21.47
N ASP A 65 -16.56 -25.93 21.75
CA ASP A 65 -15.53 -24.93 21.46
C ASP A 65 -14.45 -24.89 22.57
N HIS A 66 -13.39 -24.12 22.33
CA HIS A 66 -12.27 -24.00 23.28
C HIS A 66 -12.69 -23.49 24.66
N LYS A 67 -13.68 -22.60 24.75
CA LYS A 67 -14.16 -22.05 26.02
C LYS A 67 -14.94 -23.09 26.82
N GLN A 68 -15.57 -24.04 26.14
CA GLN A 68 -16.38 -25.09 26.73
C GLN A 68 -15.56 -26.29 27.25
N PHE A 69 -14.26 -26.39 26.94
CA PHE A 69 -13.42 -27.48 27.47
C PHE A 69 -13.21 -27.40 28.99
N GLY A 70 -13.38 -26.22 29.59
CA GLY A 70 -13.17 -26.02 31.03
C GLY A 70 -11.76 -26.43 31.47
N ALA A 71 -11.68 -27.12 32.61
CA ALA A 71 -10.43 -27.62 33.20
C ALA A 71 -9.97 -28.99 32.68
N ASP A 72 -10.61 -29.52 31.63
CA ASP A 72 -10.24 -30.82 31.05
C ASP A 72 -8.90 -30.73 30.30
N GLN A 73 -7.84 -31.18 30.97
CA GLN A 73 -6.48 -31.12 30.44
C GLN A 73 -6.31 -31.94 29.14
N GLN A 74 -7.08 -33.01 28.93
CA GLN A 74 -6.96 -33.83 27.73
C GLN A 74 -7.49 -33.08 26.50
N TYR A 75 -8.63 -32.37 26.65
CA TYR A 75 -9.15 -31.51 25.60
C TYR A 75 -8.24 -30.33 25.30
N GLN A 76 -7.71 -29.67 26.34
CA GLN A 76 -6.77 -28.55 26.18
C GLN A 76 -5.49 -28.98 25.45
N TYR A 77 -4.93 -30.13 25.82
CA TYR A 77 -3.74 -30.69 25.15
C TYR A 77 -4.03 -31.09 23.70
N ALA A 78 -5.14 -31.78 23.45
CA ALA A 78 -5.54 -32.16 22.10
C ALA A 78 -5.76 -30.93 21.20
N TYR A 79 -6.38 -29.88 21.74
CA TYR A 79 -6.60 -28.61 21.05
C TYR A 79 -5.30 -27.92 20.61
N GLU A 80 -4.34 -27.74 21.53
CA GLU A 80 -3.07 -27.10 21.17
C GLU A 80 -2.26 -27.95 20.18
N ARG A 81 -2.34 -29.29 20.30
CA ARG A 81 -1.68 -30.21 19.36
C ARG A 81 -2.22 -30.05 17.93
N VAL A 82 -3.54 -30.11 17.73
CA VAL A 82 -4.13 -29.99 16.38
C VAL A 82 -3.92 -28.60 15.79
N LYS A 83 -3.99 -27.57 16.64
CA LYS A 83 -3.68 -26.19 16.24
C LYS A 83 -2.23 -26.05 15.82
N GLY A 84 -1.28 -26.66 16.53
CA GLY A 84 0.14 -26.68 16.18
C GLY A 84 0.45 -27.41 14.87
N GLN A 85 -0.25 -28.53 14.62
CA GLN A 85 -0.09 -29.33 13.39
C GLN A 85 -0.63 -28.63 12.12
N THR A 86 -1.57 -27.69 12.29
CA THR A 86 -2.23 -27.04 11.14
C THR A 86 -1.50 -25.75 10.76
N SER A 87 -1.03 -25.63 9.51
CA SER A 87 -0.45 -24.37 9.03
C SER A 87 -1.53 -23.34 8.66
N THR A 88 -1.21 -22.05 8.82
CA THR A 88 -2.07 -20.98 8.32
C THR A 88 -1.98 -20.91 6.78
N PRO A 89 -3.10 -20.84 6.05
CA PRO A 89 -3.05 -20.73 4.60
C PRO A 89 -2.34 -19.46 4.13
N LYS A 90 -1.40 -19.60 3.19
CA LYS A 90 -0.58 -18.48 2.69
C LYS A 90 -1.42 -17.36 2.04
N TRP A 91 -2.57 -17.70 1.46
CA TRP A 91 -3.47 -16.74 0.84
C TRP A 91 -4.13 -15.77 1.85
N HIS A 92 -4.05 -16.02 3.16
CA HIS A 92 -4.47 -15.07 4.19
C HIS A 92 -3.60 -13.79 4.22
N PHE A 93 -2.44 -13.80 3.58
CA PHE A 93 -1.52 -12.67 3.49
C PHE A 93 -1.62 -11.91 2.15
N ALA A 94 -2.60 -12.22 1.30
CA ALA A 94 -2.71 -11.64 -0.03
C ALA A 94 -2.79 -10.10 -0.02
N GLY A 95 -3.58 -9.52 0.90
CA GLY A 95 -3.70 -8.08 1.04
C GLY A 95 -2.43 -7.42 1.59
N LEU A 96 -1.69 -8.09 2.48
CA LEU A 96 -0.39 -7.59 2.94
C LEU A 96 0.62 -7.54 1.78
N LEU A 97 0.67 -8.60 0.97
CA LEU A 97 1.50 -8.64 -0.24
C LEU A 97 1.14 -7.48 -1.18
N LEU A 98 -0.16 -7.26 -1.45
CA LEU A 98 -0.64 -6.17 -2.30
C LEU A 98 -0.19 -4.80 -1.78
N ILE A 99 -0.34 -4.54 -0.48
CA ILE A 99 0.07 -3.27 0.14
C ILE A 99 1.59 -3.09 0.00
N CYS A 100 2.39 -4.11 0.31
CA CYS A 100 3.83 -4.05 0.14
C CYS A 100 4.23 -3.75 -1.31
N SER A 101 3.60 -4.42 -2.29
CA SER A 101 3.87 -4.18 -3.71
C SER A 101 3.56 -2.75 -4.15
N LEU A 102 2.44 -2.17 -3.68
CA LEU A 102 2.08 -0.78 -3.98
C LEU A 102 3.07 0.23 -3.36
N LEU A 103 3.51 -0.03 -2.12
CA LEU A 103 4.51 0.81 -1.46
C LEU A 103 5.87 0.75 -2.18
N THR A 104 6.34 -0.45 -2.54
CA THR A 104 7.60 -0.60 -3.27
C THR A 104 7.53 0.06 -4.64
N TRP A 105 6.40 -0.08 -5.35
CA TRP A 105 6.18 0.60 -6.61
C TRP A 105 6.25 2.12 -6.43
N GLY A 106 5.56 2.67 -5.43
CA GLY A 106 5.56 4.11 -5.15
C GLY A 106 6.95 4.66 -4.88
N VAL A 107 7.79 3.93 -4.14
CA VAL A 107 9.19 4.33 -3.89
C VAL A 107 10.02 4.30 -5.18
N ILE A 108 9.92 3.23 -5.98
CA ILE A 108 10.65 3.12 -7.24
C ILE A 108 10.23 4.23 -8.21
N SER A 109 8.92 4.45 -8.37
CA SER A 109 8.40 5.53 -9.22
C SER A 109 8.86 6.91 -8.75
N ASN A 110 8.97 7.14 -7.44
CA ASN A 110 9.47 8.41 -6.90
C ASN A 110 10.96 8.62 -7.21
N ILE A 111 11.80 7.59 -7.04
CA ILE A 111 13.23 7.66 -7.37
C ILE A 111 13.43 7.92 -8.86
N GLN A 112 12.76 7.14 -9.72
CA GLN A 112 12.81 7.31 -11.17
C GLN A 112 12.39 8.73 -11.59
N SER A 113 11.30 9.25 -10.99
CA SER A 113 10.88 10.62 -11.25
C SER A 113 11.99 11.61 -10.90
N GLY A 114 12.69 11.42 -9.78
CA GLY A 114 13.83 12.28 -9.41
C GLY A 114 14.97 12.26 -10.42
N GLU A 115 15.33 11.08 -10.93
CA GLU A 115 16.35 10.93 -11.97
C GLU A 115 15.95 11.62 -13.28
N GLU A 116 14.68 11.47 -13.70
CA GLU A 116 14.14 12.15 -14.87
C GLU A 116 14.19 13.68 -14.74
N GLN A 117 13.83 14.21 -13.57
CA GLN A 117 13.89 15.65 -13.30
C GLN A 117 15.31 16.19 -13.38
N GLN A 118 16.30 15.47 -12.83
CA GLN A 118 17.70 15.83 -12.97
C GLN A 118 18.15 15.81 -14.44
N GLY A 119 17.70 14.80 -15.21
CA GLY A 119 17.95 14.71 -16.64
C GLY A 119 17.35 15.89 -17.43
N TYR A 120 16.15 16.33 -17.08
CA TYR A 120 15.49 17.48 -17.73
C TYR A 120 16.21 18.79 -17.44
N ILE A 121 16.70 18.98 -16.21
CA ILE A 121 17.51 20.15 -15.85
C ILE A 121 18.89 20.13 -16.52
N ALA A 122 19.53 18.96 -16.60
CA ALA A 122 20.84 18.81 -17.24
C ALA A 122 20.79 18.98 -18.77
N GLN A 123 19.64 18.70 -19.38
CA GLN A 123 19.41 18.81 -20.83
C GLN A 123 18.05 19.46 -21.11
N PRO A 124 17.94 20.79 -20.96
CA PRO A 124 16.69 21.49 -21.19
C PRO A 124 16.30 21.43 -22.67
N GLN A 125 15.00 21.50 -22.94
CA GLN A 125 14.42 21.46 -24.28
C GLN A 125 13.39 22.57 -24.46
N ALA A 126 13.28 23.09 -25.69
CA ALA A 126 12.19 23.99 -26.04
C ALA A 126 10.85 23.27 -25.82
N GLY A 127 9.94 23.94 -25.12
CA GLY A 127 8.66 23.38 -24.68
C GLY A 127 8.62 22.93 -23.21
N ASP A 128 9.76 22.76 -22.54
CA ASP A 128 9.78 22.43 -21.11
C ASP A 128 9.04 23.50 -20.29
N VAL A 129 8.32 23.07 -19.25
CA VAL A 129 7.64 23.96 -18.30
C VAL A 129 8.14 23.71 -16.88
N TYR A 130 8.74 24.73 -16.27
CA TYR A 130 9.26 24.68 -14.91
C TYR A 130 8.22 25.23 -13.93
N ASP A 131 7.78 24.39 -12.98
CA ASP A 131 6.97 24.83 -11.84
C ASP A 131 7.90 25.51 -10.82
N VAL A 132 7.75 26.82 -10.66
CA VAL A 132 8.61 27.64 -9.80
C VAL A 132 7.89 28.09 -8.53
N LYS A 133 8.65 28.23 -7.44
CA LYS A 133 8.18 28.73 -6.16
C LYS A 133 8.79 30.11 -5.89
N SER A 134 7.93 31.10 -5.70
CA SER A 134 8.33 32.46 -5.33
C SER A 134 8.65 32.57 -3.84
N ALA A 135 9.43 33.59 -3.46
CA ALA A 135 9.79 33.87 -2.07
C ALA A 135 8.57 34.07 -1.15
N ASP A 136 7.49 34.63 -1.69
CA ASP A 136 6.22 34.87 -0.97
C ASP A 136 5.38 33.59 -0.79
N GLY A 137 5.89 32.43 -1.22
CA GLY A 137 5.26 31.12 -1.04
C GLY A 137 4.23 30.73 -2.10
N TYR A 138 4.02 31.57 -3.10
CA TYR A 138 3.21 31.27 -4.28
C TYR A 138 4.00 30.44 -5.30
N TYR A 139 3.27 29.81 -6.22
CA TYR A 139 3.82 28.98 -7.29
C TYR A 139 3.37 29.52 -8.64
N SER A 140 4.26 29.54 -9.61
CA SER A 140 3.98 29.92 -10.99
C SER A 140 4.67 28.94 -11.95
N THR A 141 4.67 29.23 -13.24
CA THR A 141 5.35 28.41 -14.25
C THR A 141 6.21 29.27 -15.17
N LEU A 142 7.34 28.72 -15.60
CA LEU A 142 8.20 29.27 -16.65
C LEU A 142 8.21 28.29 -17.82
N ARG A 143 8.06 28.78 -19.06
CA ARG A 143 8.10 27.92 -20.24
C ARG A 143 9.32 28.23 -21.10
N VAL A 144 10.08 27.20 -21.46
CA VAL A 144 11.20 27.33 -22.40
C VAL A 144 10.65 27.52 -23.81
N SER A 145 10.92 28.67 -24.41
CA SER A 145 10.52 28.97 -25.79
C SER A 145 11.62 28.55 -26.78
N ALA A 146 12.86 28.91 -26.48
CA ALA A 146 14.04 28.61 -27.30
C ALA A 146 15.29 28.47 -26.43
N ILE A 147 16.33 27.85 -26.98
CA ILE A 147 17.63 27.66 -26.33
C ILE A 147 18.72 28.04 -27.34
N GLU A 148 19.56 29.00 -26.98
CA GLU A 148 20.69 29.48 -27.76
C GLU A 148 22.00 29.26 -26.99
N GLY A 149 22.71 28.18 -27.31
CA GLY A 149 23.89 27.77 -26.55
C GLY A 149 23.52 27.35 -25.13
N ASP A 150 24.00 28.09 -24.14
CA ASP A 150 23.71 27.90 -22.71
C ASP A 150 22.60 28.82 -22.19
N VAL A 151 22.03 29.70 -23.03
CA VAL A 151 20.97 30.64 -22.67
C VAL A 151 19.60 30.07 -23.06
N LEU A 152 18.66 30.08 -22.11
CA LEU A 152 17.26 29.72 -22.28
C LEU A 152 16.42 30.99 -22.35
N HIS A 153 15.61 31.11 -23.40
CA HIS A 153 14.57 32.14 -23.50
C HIS A 153 13.27 31.59 -22.91
N LEU A 154 12.85 32.16 -21.79
CA LEU A 154 11.74 31.71 -20.97
C LEU A 154 10.57 32.69 -21.06
N GLN A 155 9.36 32.17 -21.18
CA GLN A 155 8.13 32.95 -20.99
C GLN A 155 7.65 32.80 -19.55
N VAL A 156 7.31 33.92 -18.91
CA VAL A 156 6.84 33.95 -17.53
C VAL A 156 5.33 33.83 -17.53
N ASN A 157 4.78 32.97 -16.67
CA ASN A 157 3.34 32.95 -16.46
C ASN A 157 2.91 34.14 -15.60
N GLU A 158 1.96 34.93 -16.09
CA GLU A 158 1.47 36.15 -15.42
C GLU A 158 0.58 35.85 -14.21
N TYR A 159 0.24 34.58 -14.00
CA TYR A 159 -0.56 34.12 -12.88
C TYR A 159 0.27 33.30 -11.89
N ALA A 160 -0.23 33.24 -10.65
CA ALA A 160 0.34 32.41 -9.60
C ALA A 160 -0.77 31.72 -8.80
N VAL A 161 -0.45 30.56 -8.23
CA VAL A 161 -1.33 29.75 -7.39
C VAL A 161 -0.70 29.54 -6.00
N ASN A 162 -1.52 29.25 -5.01
CA ASN A 162 -1.06 29.04 -3.64
C ASN A 162 -0.60 27.59 -3.33
N LYS A 163 -0.63 26.69 -4.32
CA LYS A 163 -0.26 25.27 -4.16
C LYS A 163 0.53 24.76 -5.37
N ALA A 164 1.66 24.11 -5.14
CA ALA A 164 2.46 23.47 -6.18
C ALA A 164 1.66 22.49 -7.05
N SER A 165 0.73 21.72 -6.45
CA SER A 165 -0.10 20.78 -7.21
C SER A 165 -1.14 21.43 -8.13
N ALA A 166 -1.35 22.74 -8.04
CA ALA A 166 -2.35 23.49 -8.80
C ALA A 166 -1.76 24.26 -9.99
N THR A 167 -0.44 24.21 -10.25
CA THR A 167 0.19 24.95 -11.36
C THR A 167 -0.39 24.57 -12.72
N HIS A 168 -0.85 23.33 -12.90
CA HIS A 168 -1.55 22.87 -14.11
C HIS A 168 -2.82 23.68 -14.45
N THR A 169 -3.40 24.41 -13.50
CA THR A 169 -4.59 25.24 -13.73
C THR A 169 -4.28 26.57 -14.40
N ILE A 170 -3.04 27.05 -14.25
CA ILE A 170 -2.53 28.30 -14.84
C ILE A 170 -1.59 28.04 -16.03
N ASP A 171 -1.12 26.81 -16.22
CA ASP A 171 -0.32 26.35 -17.35
C ASP A 171 -1.15 26.32 -18.65
N LYS A 172 -1.35 27.51 -19.22
CA LYS A 172 -2.11 27.76 -20.44
C LYS A 172 -1.33 28.72 -21.32
N ALA A 173 -1.34 28.48 -22.63
CA ALA A 173 -0.60 29.30 -23.59
C ALA A 173 -0.92 30.81 -23.48
N GLU A 174 -2.18 31.16 -23.21
CA GLU A 174 -2.66 32.55 -23.05
C GLU A 174 -2.15 33.26 -21.78
N ASN A 175 -1.65 32.51 -20.79
CA ASN A 175 -1.19 33.05 -19.52
C ASN A 175 0.31 33.38 -19.51
N TYR A 176 1.03 33.06 -20.60
CA TYR A 176 2.46 33.31 -20.72
C TYR A 176 2.70 34.68 -21.37
N SER A 177 3.68 35.40 -20.84
CA SER A 177 4.10 36.71 -21.36
C SER A 177 4.56 36.65 -22.81
N GLU A 178 4.31 37.73 -23.55
CA GLU A 178 4.90 37.92 -24.90
C GLU A 178 6.40 38.22 -24.83
N GLU A 179 6.85 38.84 -23.75
CA GLU A 179 8.27 39.10 -23.48
C GLU A 179 8.96 37.85 -22.94
N PHE A 180 10.23 37.69 -23.34
CA PHE A 180 11.09 36.61 -22.87
C PHE A 180 12.04 37.12 -21.79
N MET A 181 12.19 36.34 -20.74
CA MET A 181 13.33 36.45 -19.83
C MET A 181 14.43 35.49 -20.26
N GLU A 182 15.68 35.84 -20.00
CA GLU A 182 16.83 35.00 -20.32
C GLU A 182 17.45 34.47 -19.03
N MET A 183 17.76 33.17 -19.03
CA MET A 183 18.50 32.52 -17.95
C MET A 183 19.46 31.50 -18.53
N THR A 184 20.62 31.36 -17.91
CA THR A 184 21.59 30.33 -18.27
C THR A 184 21.18 28.96 -17.72
N GLN A 185 21.69 27.90 -18.35
CA GLN A 185 21.55 26.53 -17.83
C GLN A 185 22.07 26.40 -16.39
N ALA A 186 23.14 27.12 -16.05
CA ALA A 186 23.71 27.11 -14.71
C ALA A 186 22.76 27.73 -13.67
N GLU A 187 22.08 28.83 -14.01
CA GLU A 187 21.08 29.45 -13.12
C GLU A 187 19.86 28.54 -12.93
N ILE A 188 19.38 27.88 -13.98
CA ILE A 188 18.29 26.89 -13.88
C ILE A 188 18.68 25.72 -12.98
N ALA A 189 19.91 25.21 -13.10
CA ALA A 189 20.43 24.16 -12.22
C ALA A 189 20.50 24.64 -10.76
N GLU A 190 21.00 25.85 -10.51
CA GLU A 190 21.07 26.44 -9.17
C GLU A 190 19.68 26.63 -8.55
N MET A 191 18.71 27.11 -9.33
CA MET A 191 17.32 27.24 -8.88
C MET A 191 16.70 25.89 -8.52
N PHE A 192 17.01 24.84 -9.27
CA PHE A 192 16.55 23.47 -8.97
C PHE A 192 17.18 22.95 -7.68
N GLU A 193 18.49 23.13 -7.48
CA GLU A 193 19.20 22.73 -6.26
C GLU A 193 18.68 23.47 -5.01
N LYS A 194 18.31 24.75 -5.16
CA LYS A 194 17.68 25.56 -4.09
C LYS A 194 16.22 25.19 -3.82
N GLY A 195 15.61 24.38 -4.68
CA GLY A 195 14.19 24.02 -4.60
C GLY A 195 13.24 25.15 -5.01
N GLU A 196 13.75 26.15 -5.75
CA GLU A 196 12.95 27.19 -6.39
C GLU A 196 12.23 26.64 -7.61
N ILE A 197 12.90 25.81 -8.42
CA ILE A 197 12.23 24.94 -9.40
C ILE A 197 11.85 23.64 -8.68
N THR A 198 10.55 23.37 -8.60
CA THR A 198 10.01 22.22 -7.88
C THR A 198 9.71 21.03 -8.77
N ARG A 199 9.50 21.28 -10.07
CA ARG A 199 9.20 20.28 -11.08
C ARG A 199 9.43 20.84 -12.48
N VAL A 200 9.85 19.98 -13.40
CA VAL A 200 9.92 20.19 -14.84
C VAL A 200 8.90 19.26 -15.49
N LYS A 201 8.04 19.83 -16.33
CA LYS A 201 7.13 19.09 -17.21
C LYS A 201 7.71 19.12 -18.62
N ARG A 202 7.73 17.97 -19.26
CA ARG A 202 8.20 17.75 -20.62
C ARG A 202 7.15 16.95 -21.38
#